data_AF-R6XPM5-F1
#
_entry.id   AF-R6XPM5-F1
#
_cell.length_a   1.000
_cell.length_b   1.000
_cell.length_c   1.000
_cell.angle_alpha   90.00
_cell.angle_beta   90.00
_cell.angle_gamma   90.00
#
_symmetry.space_group_name_H-M   'P 1'
#
loop_
_entity.id
_entity.type
_entity.pdbx_description
1 polymer ?
#
loop_
_entity_poly.entity_id
_entity_poly.type
_entity_poly.pdbx_seq_one_letter_code
_entity_poly.pdbx_strand_id
1 'polypeptide(L)'
;MPIATNDIKGWPQGPGTYGEAAYAVAENVGKNAGNDYQWFIEQMNIRCKELGGSNSNFVNANGLHDENHYTSARDMALIGRELFKYPEFFRSCYAFDNFEKIELKGQETSEDISEILEDESRENCGYVVVPKGVELSDLDMEMKVDEKEKDTAVLTYTYEGNFVGSAKAKVSENIKKSIARILRSRRKPLIMRRISPARRASDKCWSTCLS
;
A
#
# COMPACT_ATOMS: atom_id res chain seq x y z
N MET A 1 20.48 13.86 13.34
CA MET A 1 20.00 15.20 13.72
C MET A 1 18.80 15.01 14.65
N PRO A 2 18.54 15.91 15.61
CA PRO A 2 17.29 15.85 16.36
C PRO A 2 16.10 16.06 15.41
N ILE A 3 15.07 15.22 15.55
CA ILE A 3 13.87 15.27 14.72
C ILE A 3 13.01 16.44 15.21
N ALA A 4 12.95 17.54 14.47
CA ALA A 4 12.26 18.77 14.92
C ALA A 4 10.76 18.56 15.25
N THR A 5 10.10 17.59 14.62
CA THR A 5 8.70 17.25 14.94
C THR A 5 8.54 16.66 16.35
N ASN A 6 9.62 16.11 16.92
CA ASN A 6 9.61 15.54 18.25
C ASN A 6 9.54 16.61 19.35
N ASP A 7 9.88 17.86 19.02
CA ASP A 7 9.80 19.00 19.94
C ASP A 7 8.38 19.62 20.00
N ILE A 8 7.45 19.18 19.15
CA ILE A 8 6.06 19.67 19.12
C ILE A 8 5.20 18.89 20.12
N LYS A 9 4.68 19.60 21.13
CA LYS A 9 3.83 19.02 22.20
C LYS A 9 2.56 18.38 21.61
N GLY A 10 2.41 17.07 21.81
CA GLY A 10 1.23 16.31 21.37
C GLY A 10 1.33 15.70 19.97
N TRP A 11 2.44 15.91 19.27
CA TRP A 11 2.69 15.29 17.97
C TRP A 11 3.22 13.85 18.12
N PRO A 12 2.77 12.88 17.31
CA PRO A 12 3.30 11.53 17.32
C PRO A 12 4.82 11.52 17.11
N GLN A 13 5.53 10.92 18.06
CA GLN A 13 6.99 10.78 18.04
C GLN A 13 7.33 9.59 17.15
N GLY A 14 7.92 9.85 15.99
CA GLY A 14 8.29 8.82 15.01
C GLY A 14 9.80 8.80 14.74
N PRO A 15 10.36 7.70 14.21
CA PRO A 15 11.65 7.77 13.55
C PRO A 15 11.54 8.81 12.42
N GLY A 16 12.62 9.56 12.15
CA GLY A 16 12.63 10.68 11.21
C GLY A 16 11.86 10.35 9.95
N THR A 17 10.80 11.11 9.70
CA THR A 17 9.71 10.70 8.81
C THR A 17 10.10 10.99 7.34
N TYR A 18 9.46 11.96 6.72
CA TYR A 18 9.68 12.34 5.33
C TYR A 18 10.55 13.61 5.23
N GLY A 19 10.63 14.37 6.33
CA GLY A 19 11.37 15.62 6.36
C GLY A 19 12.89 15.45 6.31
N GLU A 20 13.43 14.35 6.84
CA GLU A 20 14.86 14.07 6.76
C GLU A 20 15.28 13.69 5.33
N ALA A 21 14.45 12.91 4.62
CA ALA A 21 14.70 12.59 3.22
C ALA A 21 14.69 13.85 2.35
N ALA A 22 13.71 14.73 2.54
CA ALA A 22 13.64 16.02 1.84
C ALA A 22 14.87 16.91 2.15
N TYR A 23 15.30 16.98 3.41
CA TYR A 23 16.50 17.72 3.79
C TYR A 23 17.77 17.14 3.15
N ALA A 24 17.95 15.81 3.20
CA ALA A 24 19.10 15.14 2.63
C ALA A 24 19.19 15.34 1.11
N VAL A 25 18.06 15.28 0.41
CA VAL A 25 18.00 15.57 -1.04
C VAL A 25 18.40 17.02 -1.31
N ALA A 26 17.81 17.98 -0.60
CA ALA A 26 18.11 19.40 -0.75
C ALA A 26 19.59 19.71 -0.48
N GLU A 27 20.14 19.19 0.62
CA GLU A 27 21.55 19.36 0.99
C GLU A 27 22.48 18.74 -0.06
N ASN A 28 22.16 17.54 -0.56
CA ASN A 28 22.97 16.88 -1.58
C ASN A 28 22.95 17.63 -2.92
N VAL A 29 21.79 18.15 -3.34
CA VAL A 29 21.69 18.99 -4.54
C VAL A 29 22.51 20.27 -4.38
N GLY A 30 22.40 20.94 -3.24
CA GLY A 30 23.23 22.11 -2.91
C GLY A 30 24.72 21.80 -3.00
N LYS A 31 25.17 20.74 -2.31
CA LYS A 31 26.59 20.30 -2.32
C LYS A 31 27.09 19.98 -3.73
N ASN A 32 26.31 19.27 -4.53
CA ASN A 32 26.67 18.95 -5.92
C ASN A 32 26.77 20.19 -6.81
N ALA A 33 26.06 21.27 -6.47
CA ALA A 33 26.19 22.58 -7.09
C ALA A 33 27.31 23.44 -6.47
N GLY A 34 28.07 22.93 -5.50
CA GLY A 34 29.11 23.68 -4.78
C GLY A 34 28.56 24.68 -3.75
N ASN A 35 27.32 24.52 -3.33
CA ASN A 35 26.60 25.38 -2.38
C ASN A 35 26.05 24.58 -1.18
N ASP A 36 25.19 25.19 -0.37
CA ASP A 36 24.60 24.59 0.83
C ASP A 36 23.08 24.36 0.70
N TYR A 37 22.45 23.93 1.81
CA TYR A 37 21.00 23.75 1.90
C TYR A 37 20.24 25.06 1.67
N GLN A 38 20.75 26.20 2.15
CA GLN A 38 20.06 27.49 2.06
C GLN A 38 19.97 27.94 0.60
N TRP A 39 21.05 27.73 -0.17
CA TRP A 39 21.04 27.95 -1.61
C TRP A 39 19.93 27.14 -2.31
N PHE A 40 19.69 25.88 -1.91
CA PHE A 40 18.59 25.09 -2.47
C PHE A 40 17.23 25.74 -2.21
N ILE A 41 17.00 26.27 -1.01
CA ILE A 41 15.77 27.00 -0.66
C ILE A 41 15.63 28.28 -1.50
N GLU A 42 16.73 29.00 -1.75
CA GLU A 42 16.73 30.14 -2.67
C GLU A 42 16.36 29.71 -4.10
N GLN A 43 16.92 28.60 -4.58
CA GLN A 43 16.57 28.05 -5.90
C GLN A 43 15.11 27.64 -6.00
N MET A 44 14.50 27.09 -4.96
CA MET A 44 13.05 26.78 -4.95
C MET A 44 12.22 28.05 -5.22
N ASN A 45 12.58 29.17 -4.59
CA ASN A 45 11.88 30.44 -4.77
C ASN A 45 12.17 31.09 -6.13
N ILE A 46 13.42 31.06 -6.59
CA ILE A 46 13.80 31.54 -7.93
C ILE A 46 13.01 30.75 -8.98
N ARG A 47 13.01 29.43 -8.89
CA ARG A 47 12.31 28.56 -9.82
C ARG A 47 10.80 28.80 -9.80
N CYS A 48 10.20 28.98 -8.63
CA CYS A 48 8.77 29.31 -8.53
C CYS A 48 8.45 30.64 -9.25
N LYS A 49 9.30 31.65 -9.10
CA LYS A 49 9.15 32.94 -9.80
C LYS A 49 9.33 32.81 -11.30
N GLU A 50 10.30 32.03 -11.77
CA GLU A 50 10.50 31.75 -13.21
C GLU A 50 9.26 31.09 -13.84
N LEU A 51 8.55 30.25 -13.09
CA LEU A 51 7.30 29.62 -13.55
C LEU A 51 6.10 30.57 -13.53
N GLY A 52 6.27 31.80 -13.05
CA GLY A 52 5.22 32.81 -12.91
C GLY A 52 4.42 32.73 -11.61
N GLY A 53 4.97 32.05 -10.59
CA GLY A 53 4.44 32.02 -9.24
C GLY A 53 4.87 33.25 -8.45
N SER A 54 3.91 33.97 -7.87
CA SER A 54 4.14 35.24 -7.15
C SER A 54 3.56 35.25 -5.74
N ASN A 55 2.85 34.20 -5.35
CA ASN A 55 2.13 34.08 -4.09
C ASN A 55 2.65 32.89 -3.26
N SER A 56 3.94 32.60 -3.39
CA SER A 56 4.62 31.51 -2.68
C SER A 56 5.97 31.98 -2.14
N ASN A 57 6.31 31.50 -0.95
CA ASN A 57 7.61 31.63 -0.32
C ASN A 57 7.95 30.32 0.39
N PHE A 58 9.05 29.68 -0.02
CA PHE A 58 9.53 28.44 0.57
C PHE A 58 10.71 28.75 1.49
N VAL A 59 10.68 28.23 2.72
CA VAL A 59 11.77 28.40 3.72
C VAL A 59 12.40 27.08 4.15
N ASN A 60 11.82 25.97 3.69
CA ASN A 60 12.36 24.63 3.92
C ASN A 60 11.96 23.71 2.75
N ALA A 61 12.62 22.56 2.62
CA ALA A 61 12.34 21.59 1.57
C ALA A 61 11.27 20.55 1.96
N ASN A 62 10.92 20.47 3.26
CA ASN A 62 10.10 19.39 3.82
C ASN A 62 8.64 19.76 4.10
N GLY A 63 8.29 21.05 4.00
CA GLY A 63 6.93 21.54 4.27
C GLY A 63 6.57 21.58 5.76
N LEU A 64 7.55 21.49 6.68
CA LEU A 64 7.29 21.76 8.10
C LEU A 64 6.80 23.19 8.27
N HIS A 65 5.86 23.36 9.20
CA HIS A 65 5.20 24.64 9.43
C HIS A 65 6.21 25.72 9.84
N ASP A 66 6.16 26.82 9.11
CA ASP A 66 6.84 28.07 9.40
C ASP A 66 5.93 29.18 8.87
N GLU A 67 5.77 30.28 9.60
CA GLU A 67 4.87 31.38 9.23
C GLU A 67 5.24 32.01 7.89
N ASN A 68 6.52 31.95 7.51
CA ASN A 68 7.01 32.42 6.23
C ASN A 68 6.95 31.34 5.14
N HIS A 69 6.57 30.09 5.46
CA HIS A 69 6.35 29.04 4.47
C HIS A 69 4.90 29.07 3.96
N TYR A 70 4.67 29.62 2.76
CA TYR A 70 3.33 29.69 2.18
C TYR A 70 3.35 29.46 0.67
N THR A 71 2.21 29.05 0.15
CA THR A 71 1.99 28.87 -1.29
C THR A 71 0.53 29.10 -1.65
N SER A 72 0.24 29.21 -2.94
CA SER A 72 -1.12 29.31 -3.47
C SER A 72 -1.46 28.12 -4.37
N ALA A 73 -2.76 27.81 -4.52
CA ALA A 73 -3.21 26.74 -5.40
C ALA A 73 -2.74 26.93 -6.85
N ARG A 74 -2.72 28.19 -7.32
CA ARG A 74 -2.23 28.55 -8.66
C ARG A 74 -0.75 28.22 -8.82
N ASP A 75 0.07 28.58 -7.85
CA ASP A 75 1.52 28.43 -7.95
C ASP A 75 1.92 26.95 -7.82
N MET A 76 1.21 26.19 -6.98
CA MET A 76 1.34 24.73 -6.95
C MET A 76 0.94 24.08 -8.28
N ALA A 77 -0.10 24.58 -8.96
CA ALA A 77 -0.48 24.08 -10.29
C ALA A 77 0.60 24.40 -11.35
N LEU A 78 1.27 25.56 -11.26
CA LEU A 78 2.39 25.89 -12.14
C LEU A 78 3.59 24.96 -11.92
N ILE A 79 3.94 24.72 -10.66
CA ILE A 79 5.00 23.76 -10.28
C ILE A 79 4.65 22.36 -10.77
N GLY A 80 3.42 21.90 -10.52
CA GLY A 80 2.94 20.60 -10.98
C GLY A 80 3.01 20.46 -12.50
N ARG A 81 2.53 21.47 -13.24
CA ARG A 81 2.61 21.51 -14.71
C ARG A 81 4.04 21.39 -15.22
N GLU A 82 4.99 22.05 -14.56
CA GLU A 82 6.41 21.94 -14.93
C GLU A 82 6.97 20.55 -14.64
N LEU A 83 6.61 19.97 -13.49
CA LEU A 83 7.02 18.61 -13.10
C LEU A 83 6.64 17.56 -14.15
N PHE A 84 5.47 17.68 -14.78
CA PHE A 84 5.02 16.78 -15.86
C PHE A 84 5.92 16.75 -17.11
N LYS A 85 6.87 17.70 -17.25
CA LYS A 85 7.86 17.68 -18.34
C LYS A 85 9.04 16.74 -18.08
N TYR A 86 9.16 16.20 -16.86
CA TYR A 86 10.26 15.34 -16.40
C TYR A 86 9.75 13.90 -16.24
N PRO A 87 9.64 13.11 -17.33
CA PRO A 87 9.06 11.77 -17.31
C PRO A 87 9.81 10.81 -16.38
N GLU A 88 11.11 11.02 -16.15
CA GLU A 88 11.92 10.24 -15.22
C GLU A 88 11.43 10.36 -13.76
N PHE A 89 10.81 11.49 -13.38
CA PHE A 89 10.21 11.65 -12.07
C PHE A 89 9.06 10.65 -11.84
N PHE A 90 8.31 10.35 -12.90
CA PHE A 90 7.21 9.39 -12.88
C PHE A 90 7.68 7.95 -13.15
N ARG A 91 8.99 7.69 -13.22
CA ARG A 91 9.50 6.33 -13.44
C ARG A 91 9.26 5.41 -12.24
N SER A 92 9.05 5.93 -11.04
CA SER A 92 8.53 5.13 -9.92
C SER A 92 7.05 4.79 -10.10
N CYS A 93 6.28 5.63 -10.82
CA CYS A 93 4.92 5.29 -11.23
C CYS A 93 4.89 4.14 -12.24
N TYR A 94 5.99 3.91 -12.96
CA TYR A 94 6.20 2.74 -13.82
C TYR A 94 6.13 1.42 -13.04
N ALA A 95 6.36 1.42 -11.71
CA ALA A 95 6.04 0.26 -10.89
C ALA A 95 4.55 -0.04 -11.02
N PHE A 96 3.66 0.94 -10.77
CA PHE A 96 2.21 0.77 -10.89
C PHE A 96 1.75 0.43 -12.31
N ASP A 97 2.42 0.92 -13.36
CA ASP A 97 2.10 0.54 -14.75
C ASP A 97 2.38 -0.94 -15.05
N ASN A 98 3.21 -1.62 -14.25
CA ASN A 98 3.51 -3.04 -14.39
C ASN A 98 2.63 -3.94 -13.54
N PHE A 99 1.76 -3.37 -12.71
CA PHE A 99 0.77 -4.14 -11.95
C PHE A 99 -0.63 -3.89 -12.51
N GLU A 100 -1.47 -4.90 -12.42
CA GLU A 100 -2.88 -4.83 -12.74
C GLU A 100 -3.73 -5.16 -11.53
N LYS A 101 -4.87 -4.48 -11.44
CA LYS A 101 -5.90 -4.76 -10.45
C LYS A 101 -6.80 -5.85 -10.99
N ILE A 102 -6.87 -6.99 -10.30
CA ILE A 102 -7.84 -8.04 -10.59
C ILE A 102 -8.95 -7.99 -9.55
N GLU A 103 -10.19 -7.82 -10.00
CA GLU A 103 -11.36 -7.88 -9.14
C GLU A 103 -11.72 -9.34 -8.87
N LEU A 104 -11.85 -9.68 -7.59
CA LEU A 104 -12.13 -11.07 -7.19
C LEU A 104 -13.61 -11.44 -7.38
N LYS A 105 -14.48 -10.43 -7.53
CA LYS A 105 -15.93 -10.60 -7.70
C LYS A 105 -16.22 -11.27 -9.04
N GLY A 106 -16.74 -12.49 -9.01
CA GLY A 106 -17.15 -13.24 -10.20
C GLY A 106 -16.04 -14.02 -10.90
N GLN A 107 -14.77 -13.90 -10.45
CA GLN A 107 -13.66 -14.71 -10.95
C GLN A 107 -13.21 -15.79 -9.96
N GLU A 108 -13.66 -15.73 -8.71
CA GLU A 108 -13.39 -16.80 -7.76
C GLU A 108 -14.24 -18.05 -8.04
N THR A 109 -13.60 -19.07 -8.59
CA THR A 109 -14.21 -20.37 -8.93
C THR A 109 -14.16 -21.39 -7.78
N SER A 110 -13.76 -20.95 -6.58
CA SER A 110 -13.62 -21.86 -5.44
C SER A 110 -14.99 -22.31 -4.91
N GLU A 111 -15.24 -23.62 -4.90
CA GLU A 111 -16.45 -24.24 -4.29
C GLU A 111 -16.61 -23.94 -2.78
N ASP A 112 -15.54 -23.45 -2.17
CA ASP A 112 -15.41 -23.18 -0.74
C ASP A 112 -15.96 -21.81 -0.33
N ILE A 113 -16.16 -20.91 -1.30
CA ILE A 113 -16.56 -19.52 -1.10
C ILE A 113 -17.93 -19.29 -1.75
N SER A 114 -18.84 -18.67 -1.02
CA SER A 114 -20.20 -18.37 -1.51
C SER A 114 -20.33 -16.96 -2.09
N GLU A 115 -19.67 -15.98 -1.48
CA GLU A 115 -19.77 -14.57 -1.87
C GLU A 115 -18.58 -13.78 -1.33
N ILE A 116 -18.00 -12.90 -2.13
CA ILE A 116 -17.02 -11.90 -1.66
C ILE A 116 -17.79 -10.68 -1.18
N LEU A 117 -17.51 -10.27 0.06
CA LEU A 117 -18.13 -9.11 0.69
C LEU A 117 -17.31 -7.85 0.36
N GLU A 118 -18.02 -6.77 0.03
CA GLU A 118 -17.42 -5.43 -0.05
C GLU A 118 -17.24 -4.92 1.38
N ASP A 119 -16.00 -4.66 1.76
CA ASP A 119 -15.64 -4.15 3.08
C ASP A 119 -15.39 -2.64 3.00
N GLU A 120 -16.27 -1.84 3.61
CA GLU A 120 -16.16 -0.38 3.64
C GLU A 120 -14.93 0.12 4.43
N SER A 121 -14.28 -0.76 5.21
CA SER A 121 -13.12 -0.41 6.04
C SER A 121 -11.82 -0.10 5.26
N ARG A 122 -11.78 -0.35 3.94
CA ARG A 122 -10.56 -0.31 3.10
C ARG A 122 -9.46 -1.30 3.50
N GLU A 123 -9.71 -2.21 4.44
CA GLU A 123 -8.75 -3.24 4.84
C GLU A 123 -8.86 -4.50 3.97
N ASN A 124 -10.06 -4.81 3.45
CA ASN A 124 -10.32 -5.99 2.62
C ASN A 124 -10.99 -5.59 1.30
N CYS A 125 -10.18 -5.08 0.38
CA CYS A 125 -10.69 -4.31 -0.76
C CYS A 125 -11.32 -5.15 -1.88
N GLY A 126 -11.40 -6.47 -1.77
CA GLY A 126 -12.07 -7.33 -2.78
C GLY A 126 -11.34 -7.38 -4.13
N TYR A 127 -10.10 -6.91 -4.18
CA TYR A 127 -9.22 -6.98 -5.34
C TYR A 127 -7.79 -7.32 -4.91
N VAL A 128 -7.02 -7.85 -5.85
CA VAL A 128 -5.59 -8.08 -5.71
C VAL A 128 -4.83 -7.24 -6.74
N VAL A 129 -3.59 -6.87 -6.40
CA VAL A 129 -2.70 -6.13 -7.29
C VAL A 129 -1.52 -7.02 -7.62
N VAL A 130 -1.43 -7.45 -8.88
CA VAL A 130 -0.46 -8.45 -9.32
C VAL A 130 0.31 -7.95 -10.54
N PRO A 131 1.54 -8.43 -10.80
CA PRO A 131 2.26 -8.09 -12.02
C PRO A 131 1.45 -8.46 -13.26
N LYS A 132 1.57 -7.68 -14.34
CA LYS A 132 0.89 -7.96 -15.61
C LYS A 132 1.17 -9.39 -16.10
N GLY A 133 0.09 -10.11 -16.44
CA GLY A 133 0.15 -11.47 -16.96
C GLY A 133 0.19 -12.56 -15.88
N VAL A 134 0.02 -12.20 -14.62
CA VAL A 134 -0.21 -13.13 -13.51
C VAL A 134 -1.72 -13.30 -13.34
N GLU A 135 -2.21 -14.53 -13.47
CA GLU A 135 -3.63 -14.84 -13.29
C GLU A 135 -3.93 -15.18 -11.82
N LEU A 136 -5.21 -15.11 -11.42
CA LEU A 136 -5.63 -15.51 -10.06
C LEU A 136 -5.22 -16.94 -9.70
N SER A 137 -5.12 -17.83 -10.69
CA SER A 137 -4.68 -19.22 -10.49
C SER A 137 -3.22 -19.35 -10.06
N ASP A 138 -2.38 -18.35 -10.32
CA ASP A 138 -0.97 -18.36 -9.94
C ASP A 138 -0.74 -17.87 -8.50
N LEU A 139 -1.81 -17.41 -7.84
CA LEU A 139 -1.77 -16.92 -6.47
C LEU A 139 -1.93 -18.07 -5.47
N ASP A 140 -1.22 -17.95 -4.35
CA ASP A 140 -1.44 -18.75 -3.16
C ASP A 140 -2.50 -18.07 -2.29
N MET A 141 -3.50 -18.83 -1.83
CA MET A 141 -4.62 -18.32 -1.02
C MET A 141 -4.59 -18.95 0.38
N GLU A 142 -4.54 -18.10 1.41
CA GLU A 142 -4.74 -18.51 2.79
C GLU A 142 -6.09 -18.00 3.30
N MET A 143 -6.90 -18.91 3.88
CA MET A 143 -8.20 -18.56 4.45
C MET A 143 -8.13 -18.63 5.98
N LYS A 144 -8.47 -17.52 6.62
CA LYS A 144 -8.62 -17.42 8.08
C LYS A 144 -10.06 -17.10 8.42
N VAL A 145 -10.72 -18.03 9.10
CA VAL A 145 -12.11 -17.87 9.54
C VAL A 145 -12.17 -16.89 10.70
N ASP A 146 -13.11 -15.96 10.67
CA ASP A 146 -13.33 -15.05 11.80
C ASP A 146 -13.95 -15.83 12.98
N GLU A 147 -13.34 -15.71 14.16
CA GLU A 147 -13.84 -16.36 15.37
C GLU A 147 -15.14 -15.73 15.87
N LYS A 148 -15.40 -14.46 15.54
CA LYS A 148 -16.60 -13.71 15.96
C LYS A 148 -17.78 -13.98 15.02
N GLU A 149 -17.53 -14.04 13.73
CA GLU A 149 -18.54 -14.28 12.68
C GLU A 149 -18.27 -15.64 12.00
N LYS A 150 -18.97 -16.68 12.45
CA LYS A 150 -18.72 -18.07 12.03
C LYS A 150 -19.01 -18.36 10.55
N ASP A 151 -19.57 -17.40 9.83
CA ASP A 151 -19.89 -17.48 8.42
C ASP A 151 -18.99 -16.62 7.53
N THR A 152 -18.07 -15.83 8.11
CA THR A 152 -17.13 -14.99 7.36
C THR A 152 -15.68 -15.44 7.55
N ALA A 153 -14.88 -15.20 6.52
CA ALA A 153 -13.46 -15.48 6.52
C ALA A 153 -12.70 -14.39 5.75
N VAL A 154 -11.46 -14.19 6.13
CA VAL A 154 -10.51 -13.33 5.43
C VAL A 154 -9.63 -14.23 4.56
N LEU A 155 -9.66 -13.94 3.27
CA LEU A 155 -8.81 -14.54 2.24
C LEU A 155 -7.60 -13.64 2.07
N THR A 156 -6.41 -14.22 2.20
CA THR A 156 -5.12 -13.55 1.99
C THR A 156 -4.49 -14.15 0.75
N TYR A 157 -4.16 -13.30 -0.22
CA TYR A 157 -3.54 -13.70 -1.47
C TYR A 157 -2.06 -13.33 -1.45
N THR A 158 -1.22 -14.27 -1.88
CA THR A 158 0.22 -14.08 -2.01
C THR A 158 0.72 -14.55 -3.36
N TYR A 159 1.67 -13.82 -3.95
CA TYR A 159 2.37 -14.19 -5.19
C TYR A 159 3.87 -14.27 -4.91
N GLU A 160 4.47 -15.44 -5.17
CA GLU A 160 5.89 -15.71 -4.87
C GLU A 160 6.28 -15.35 -3.41
N GLY A 161 5.35 -15.55 -2.47
CA GLY A 161 5.54 -15.22 -1.05
C GLY A 161 5.31 -13.74 -0.68
N ASN A 162 5.00 -12.87 -1.64
CA ASN A 162 4.67 -11.46 -1.39
C ASN A 162 3.16 -11.27 -1.27
N PHE A 163 2.73 -10.45 -0.31
CA PHE A 163 1.31 -10.11 -0.15
C PHE A 163 0.81 -9.24 -1.31
N VAL A 164 -0.26 -9.68 -1.97
CA VAL A 164 -0.85 -8.98 -3.14
C VAL A 164 -2.27 -8.49 -2.90
N GLY A 165 -2.91 -8.90 -1.80
CA GLY A 165 -4.21 -8.39 -1.39
C GLY A 165 -4.97 -9.32 -0.45
N SER A 166 -6.08 -8.81 0.08
CA SER A 166 -7.00 -9.55 0.93
C SER A 166 -8.46 -9.23 0.60
N ALA A 167 -9.33 -10.20 0.86
CA ALA A 167 -10.76 -10.06 0.67
C ALA A 167 -11.54 -10.76 1.78
N LYS A 168 -12.63 -10.14 2.22
CA LYS A 168 -13.57 -10.77 3.15
C LYS A 168 -14.59 -11.55 2.33
N ALA A 169 -14.88 -12.79 2.72
CA ALA A 169 -15.80 -13.65 1.99
C ALA A 169 -16.69 -14.48 2.92
N LYS A 170 -17.90 -14.80 2.45
CA LYS A 170 -18.79 -15.76 3.10
C LYS A 170 -18.41 -17.17 2.71
N VAL A 171 -18.33 -18.03 3.72
CA VAL A 171 -17.92 -19.43 3.59
C VAL A 171 -19.09 -20.32 3.11
N SER A 172 -18.82 -21.32 2.27
CA SER A 172 -19.85 -22.28 1.81
C SER A 172 -20.37 -23.19 2.94
N GLU A 173 -21.58 -23.73 2.78
CA GLU A 173 -22.23 -24.58 3.81
C GLU A 173 -21.45 -25.84 4.17
N ASN A 174 -20.68 -26.38 3.23
CA ASN A 174 -19.84 -27.56 3.45
C ASN A 174 -18.72 -27.27 4.45
N ILE A 175 -18.07 -26.11 4.33
CA ILE A 175 -17.04 -25.69 5.26
C ILE A 175 -17.65 -25.23 6.58
N LYS A 176 -18.82 -24.58 6.59
CA LYS A 176 -19.55 -24.24 7.82
C LYS A 176 -19.77 -25.46 8.71
N LYS A 177 -20.16 -26.61 8.13
CA LYS A 177 -20.33 -27.88 8.87
C LYS A 177 -19.01 -28.40 9.45
N SER A 178 -17.93 -28.34 8.67
CA SER A 178 -16.59 -28.76 9.09
C SER A 178 -16.01 -27.87 10.19
N ILE A 179 -16.15 -26.54 10.08
CA ILE A 179 -15.76 -25.57 11.10
C ILE A 179 -16.57 -25.80 12.39
N ALA A 180 -17.89 -25.96 12.30
CA ALA A 180 -18.74 -26.22 13.46
C ALA A 180 -18.34 -27.51 14.21
N ARG A 181 -17.90 -28.54 13.48
CA ARG A 181 -17.39 -29.79 14.05
C ARG A 181 -16.04 -29.61 14.73
N ILE A 182 -15.15 -28.79 14.19
CA ILE A 182 -13.81 -28.57 14.76
C ILE A 182 -13.85 -27.59 15.94
N LEU A 183 -14.65 -26.53 15.88
CA LEU A 183 -14.89 -25.61 17.02
C LEU A 183 -15.47 -26.33 18.24
N ARG A 184 -16.28 -27.38 18.04
CA ARG A 184 -16.77 -28.26 19.14
C ARG A 184 -15.65 -29.06 19.82
N SER A 185 -14.49 -29.22 19.17
CA SER A 185 -13.37 -30.03 19.65
C SER A 185 -12.30 -29.27 20.45
N ARG A 186 -12.46 -27.94 20.67
CA ARG A 186 -11.52 -27.08 21.43
C ARG A 186 -10.04 -27.27 21.03
N ARG A 187 -9.72 -27.18 19.74
CA ARG A 187 -8.34 -27.00 19.29
C ARG A 187 -8.23 -25.74 18.43
N LYS A 188 -7.12 -25.03 18.63
CA LYS A 188 -6.52 -23.81 18.02
C LYS A 188 -7.16 -23.25 16.74
N PRO A 189 -6.98 -21.94 16.44
CA PRO A 189 -7.54 -21.28 15.25
C PRO A 189 -7.25 -22.10 13.98
N LEU A 190 -8.30 -22.28 13.17
CA LEU A 190 -8.24 -23.00 11.90
C LEU A 190 -7.60 -22.11 10.84
N ILE A 191 -6.36 -22.43 10.48
CA ILE A 191 -5.73 -21.90 9.28
C ILE A 191 -5.90 -22.97 8.20
N MET A 192 -6.78 -22.73 7.23
CA MET A 192 -6.86 -23.56 6.03
C MET A 192 -5.96 -22.93 4.96
N ARG A 193 -4.87 -23.62 4.63
CA ARG A 193 -4.04 -23.29 3.47
C ARG A 193 -4.56 -24.06 2.27
N ARG A 194 -4.99 -23.35 1.22
CA ARG A 194 -5.22 -23.96 -0.08
C ARG A 194 -4.09 -23.53 -1.01
N ILE A 195 -3.26 -24.49 -1.42
CA ILE A 195 -2.33 -24.31 -2.53
C ILE A 195 -3.20 -24.39 -3.79
N SER A 196 -3.11 -23.38 -4.65
CA SER A 196 -3.96 -22.95 -5.77
C SER A 196 -4.91 -23.97 -6.42
N PRO A 197 -6.08 -23.53 -6.94
CA PRO A 197 -6.86 -24.32 -7.88
C PRO A 197 -6.07 -24.43 -9.20
N ALA A 198 -5.72 -25.66 -9.57
CA ALA A 198 -5.14 -26.06 -10.88
C ALA A 198 -3.63 -25.89 -11.11
N ARG A 199 -2.76 -26.36 -10.19
CA ARG A 199 -1.55 -27.07 -10.68
C ARG A 199 -1.93 -28.50 -11.04
N ARG A 200 -2.13 -28.73 -12.34
CA ARG A 200 -2.39 -30.05 -12.92
C ARG A 200 -1.13 -30.93 -12.77
N ALA A 201 -0.94 -31.55 -11.62
CA ALA A 201 -0.13 -32.76 -11.44
C ALA A 201 -0.44 -33.41 -10.09
N SER A 202 -1.18 -34.53 -10.15
CA SER A 202 -1.21 -35.67 -9.21
C SER A 202 -1.04 -35.39 -7.72
N ASP A 203 -2.10 -35.69 -6.97
CA ASP A 203 -2.12 -36.04 -5.55
C ASP A 203 -1.46 -35.04 -4.59
N LYS A 204 -2.28 -34.23 -3.91
CA LYS A 204 -1.99 -33.86 -2.51
C LYS A 204 -3.21 -33.42 -1.72
N CYS A 205 -3.45 -34.23 -0.70
CA CYS A 205 -4.36 -34.10 0.41
C CYS A 205 -4.30 -32.72 1.08
N TRP A 206 -5.46 -32.26 1.56
CA TRP A 206 -5.58 -31.20 2.56
C TRP A 206 -4.65 -31.48 3.74
N SER A 207 -3.71 -30.59 4.04
CA SER A 207 -2.87 -30.69 5.23
C SER A 207 -3.27 -29.64 6.26
N THR A 208 -3.82 -30.10 7.38
CA THR A 208 -4.01 -29.30 8.59
C THR A 208 -2.64 -29.02 9.21
N CYS A 209 -2.12 -27.81 9.07
CA CYS A 209 -0.93 -27.40 9.81
C CYS A 209 -1.33 -27.01 11.23
N LEU A 210 -1.03 -27.87 12.20
CA LEU A 210 -1.03 -27.53 13.61
C LEU A 210 0.32 -26.87 13.95
N SER A 211 0.32 -25.56 14.17
CA SER A 211 1.38 -24.85 14.90
C SER A 211 1.09 -24.86 16.39
#